data_AF-A0A7W0TKJ3-F1
#
_entry.id   AF-A0A7W0TKJ3-F1
#
_cell.length_a   1.000
_cell.length_b   1.000
_cell.length_c   1.000
_cell.angle_alpha   90.00
_cell.angle_beta   90.00
_cell.angle_gamma   90.00
#
_symmetry.space_group_name_H-M   'P 1'
#
loop_
_entity.id
_entity.type
_entity.pdbx_description
1 polymer ?
#
loop_
_entity_poly.entity_id
_entity_poly.type
_entity_poly.pdbx_seq_one_letter_code
_entity_poly.pdbx_strand_id
1 'polypeptide(L)'
;MGSGPGTRALRDRQRAKVYEAENLVHRIFDRSAEFPVVEVAGSRLTLPVERHFATLESVQRYVDAVLAMPTVGACWPRAAVPVAVRERSGQQQADYQRLGAVLAVPLYAGNRAWALRELVILHELAHHLADTADEEPHGPAFTARLIALASDVVGEEAGFLLRTTLWDNGVQVGSPRSPNGPTMHP
;
A
#
# COMPACT_ATOMS: atom_id res chain seq x y z
N MET A 1 -20.31 33.44 -9.91
CA MET A 1 -19.18 32.50 -9.99
C MET A 1 -18.98 31.91 -8.60
N GLY A 2 -19.62 30.77 -8.32
CA GLY A 2 -19.55 30.12 -7.01
C GLY A 2 -18.43 29.08 -7.01
N SER A 3 -17.42 29.29 -6.18
CA SER A 3 -16.40 28.28 -5.88
C SER A 3 -17.08 27.10 -5.19
N GLY A 4 -17.08 25.93 -5.85
CA GLY A 4 -17.56 24.69 -5.26
C GLY A 4 -16.69 24.28 -4.05
N PRO A 5 -17.25 23.57 -3.06
CA PRO A 5 -16.48 23.11 -1.92
C PRO A 5 -15.43 22.11 -2.41
N GLY A 6 -14.15 22.47 -2.29
CA GLY A 6 -13.06 21.51 -2.47
C GLY A 6 -13.20 20.42 -1.43
N THR A 7 -13.43 19.18 -1.87
CA THR A 7 -13.50 17.99 -1.01
C THR A 7 -12.22 17.90 -0.19
N ARG A 8 -12.29 18.28 1.08
CA ARG A 8 -11.15 18.18 2.00
C ARG A 8 -11.11 16.75 2.51
N ALA A 9 -10.14 15.98 2.03
CA ALA A 9 -9.85 14.66 2.59
C ALA A 9 -9.81 14.74 4.12
N LEU A 10 -10.37 13.72 4.80
CA LEU A 10 -10.36 13.67 6.26
C LEU A 10 -8.93 13.82 6.79
N ARG A 11 -8.80 14.45 7.96
CA ARG A 11 -7.49 14.69 8.58
C ARG A 11 -6.81 13.35 8.80
N ASP A 12 -5.59 13.23 8.29
CA ASP A 12 -4.78 12.03 8.38
C ASP A 12 -4.10 11.92 9.75
N ARG A 13 -4.76 11.26 10.71
CA ARG A 13 -4.35 11.27 12.12
C ARG A 13 -3.30 10.22 12.44
N GLN A 14 -3.27 9.12 11.68
CA GLN A 14 -2.40 7.98 11.96
C GLN A 14 -1.14 7.93 11.11
N ARG A 15 -1.01 8.83 10.11
CA ARG A 15 0.09 8.90 9.15
C ARG A 15 1.47 8.58 9.73
N ALA A 16 1.86 9.26 10.80
CA ALA A 16 3.18 9.11 11.39
C ALA A 16 3.42 7.67 11.90
N LYS A 17 2.44 7.12 12.64
CA LYS A 17 2.51 5.75 13.17
C LYS A 17 2.51 4.69 12.06
N VAL A 18 1.75 4.93 10.99
CA VAL A 18 1.70 4.03 9.83
C VAL A 18 3.07 4.01 9.13
N TYR A 19 3.66 5.17 8.84
CA TYR A 19 5.00 5.21 8.27
C TYR A 19 6.07 4.64 9.20
N GLU A 20 5.97 4.84 10.52
CA GLU A 20 6.90 4.21 11.48
C GLU A 20 6.83 2.68 11.41
N ALA A 21 5.61 2.12 11.35
CA ALA A 21 5.38 0.70 11.19
C ALA A 21 5.91 0.17 9.85
N GLU A 22 5.58 0.82 8.73
CA GLU A 22 6.05 0.43 7.40
C GLU A 22 7.57 0.49 7.29
N ASN A 23 8.18 1.54 7.83
CA ASN A 23 9.64 1.63 7.87
C ASN A 23 10.29 0.49 8.68
N LEU A 24 9.65 0.00 9.74
CA LEU A 24 10.14 -1.17 10.46
C LEU A 24 9.99 -2.45 9.64
N VAL A 25 8.84 -2.65 8.99
CA VAL A 25 8.62 -3.78 8.07
C VAL A 25 9.66 -3.79 6.96
N HIS A 26 9.96 -2.62 6.38
CA HIS A 26 10.97 -2.48 5.32
C HIS A 26 12.35 -2.94 5.79
N ARG A 27 12.78 -2.50 6.98
CA ARG A 27 14.06 -2.94 7.56
C ARG A 27 14.11 -4.45 7.83
N ILE A 28 12.97 -5.06 8.18
CA ILE A 28 12.88 -6.50 8.39
C ILE A 28 13.04 -7.24 7.05
N PHE A 29 12.38 -6.78 5.97
CA PHE A 29 12.54 -7.34 4.63
C PHE A 29 13.96 -7.15 4.07
N ASP A 30 14.59 -5.99 4.30
CA ASP A 30 15.98 -5.77 3.90
C ASP A 30 16.91 -6.80 4.55
N ARG A 31 16.67 -7.13 5.83
CA ARG A 31 17.44 -8.15 6.55
C ARG A 31 17.08 -9.58 6.11
N SER A 32 15.82 -9.82 5.72
CA SER A 32 15.35 -11.16 5.36
C SER A 32 15.89 -11.66 4.03
N ALA A 33 16.44 -10.77 3.20
CA ALA A 33 17.19 -11.14 2.00
C ALA A 33 18.39 -12.06 2.32
N GLU A 34 19.03 -11.89 3.48
CA GLU A 34 20.11 -12.75 3.97
C GLU A 34 19.63 -13.76 5.01
N PHE A 35 18.66 -13.37 5.85
CA PHE A 35 18.15 -14.17 6.97
C PHE A 35 16.62 -14.30 6.89
N PRO A 36 16.08 -15.20 6.05
CA PRO A 36 14.67 -15.22 5.70
C PRO A 36 13.72 -15.56 6.85
N VAL A 37 14.24 -16.11 7.95
CA VAL A 37 13.44 -16.52 9.10
C VAL A 37 13.49 -15.47 10.21
N VAL A 38 12.33 -14.98 10.62
CA VAL A 38 12.17 -13.94 11.65
C VAL A 38 11.20 -14.41 12.75
N GLU A 39 11.34 -13.83 13.95
CA GLU A 39 10.38 -14.03 15.05
C GLU A 39 9.56 -12.76 15.25
N VAL A 40 8.23 -12.89 15.18
CA VAL A 40 7.27 -11.78 15.24
C VAL A 40 6.10 -12.21 16.09
N ALA A 41 5.79 -11.45 17.15
CA ALA A 41 4.70 -11.75 18.09
C ALA A 41 4.69 -13.21 18.60
N GLY A 42 5.88 -13.77 18.88
CA GLY A 42 6.05 -15.16 19.33
C GLY A 42 5.87 -16.23 18.24
N SER A 43 5.66 -15.83 16.99
CA SER A 43 5.57 -16.71 15.82
C SER A 43 6.87 -16.70 15.02
N ARG A 44 7.26 -17.85 14.47
CA ARG A 44 8.41 -17.98 13.58
C ARG A 44 7.93 -17.97 12.14
N LEU A 45 8.35 -16.98 11.36
CA LEU A 45 7.92 -16.75 9.98
C LEU A 45 9.10 -16.91 9.04
N THR A 46 8.86 -17.52 7.87
CA THR A 46 9.78 -17.45 6.74
C THR A 46 9.23 -16.40 5.79
N LEU A 47 9.90 -15.24 5.71
CA LEU A 47 9.43 -14.17 4.85
C LEU A 47 9.70 -14.47 3.37
N PRO A 48 8.73 -14.18 2.49
CA PRO A 48 8.95 -14.22 1.05
C PRO A 48 9.98 -13.18 0.63
N VAL A 49 10.51 -13.33 -0.58
CA VAL A 49 11.39 -12.33 -1.19
C VAL A 49 10.54 -11.17 -1.69
N GLU A 50 10.85 -9.96 -1.23
CA GLU A 50 10.23 -8.75 -1.76
C GLU A 50 10.77 -8.41 -3.15
N ARG A 51 9.89 -8.04 -4.07
CA ARG A 51 10.31 -7.54 -5.38
C ARG A 51 10.87 -6.12 -5.30
N HIS A 52 12.02 -5.90 -5.93
CA HIS A 52 12.56 -4.57 -6.22
C HIS A 52 12.53 -4.30 -7.73
N PHE A 53 12.24 -3.06 -8.09
CA PHE A 53 12.04 -2.62 -9.47
C PHE A 53 13.21 -1.77 -9.93
N ALA A 54 13.59 -1.90 -11.20
CA ALA A 54 14.67 -1.09 -11.79
C ALA A 54 14.14 -0.01 -12.73
N THR A 55 12.91 -0.14 -13.24
CA THR A 55 12.35 0.76 -14.26
C THR A 55 10.88 1.06 -14.00
N LEU A 56 10.40 2.22 -14.46
CA LEU A 56 8.97 2.55 -14.42
C LEU A 56 8.11 1.53 -15.17
N GLU A 57 8.61 0.99 -16.27
CA GLU A 57 7.91 -0.02 -17.05
C GLU A 57 7.68 -1.31 -16.23
N SER A 58 8.68 -1.72 -15.44
CA SER A 58 8.53 -2.87 -14.54
C SER A 58 7.50 -2.62 -13.43
N VAL A 59 7.42 -1.38 -12.93
CA VAL A 59 6.40 -0.97 -11.96
C VAL A 59 5.01 -0.94 -12.60
N GLN A 60 4.88 -0.39 -13.82
CA GLN A 60 3.61 -0.35 -14.56
C GLN A 60 3.05 -1.76 -14.76
N ARG A 61 3.87 -2.70 -15.28
CA ARG A 61 3.43 -4.09 -15.46
C ARG A 61 3.00 -4.74 -14.15
N TYR A 62 3.71 -4.44 -13.06
CA TYR A 62 3.37 -4.97 -11.75
C TYR A 62 2.03 -4.41 -11.24
N VAL A 63 1.82 -3.10 -11.34
CA VAL A 63 0.56 -2.44 -11.00
C VAL A 63 -0.61 -3.03 -11.80
N ASP A 64 -0.45 -3.17 -13.12
CA ASP A 64 -1.47 -3.75 -13.99
C ASP A 64 -1.80 -5.19 -13.59
N ALA A 65 -0.77 -5.99 -13.26
CA ALA A 65 -0.95 -7.37 -12.82
C ALA A 65 -1.69 -7.47 -11.49
N VAL A 66 -1.36 -6.63 -10.50
CA VAL A 66 -2.05 -6.61 -9.20
C VAL A 66 -3.51 -6.21 -9.36
N LEU A 67 -3.80 -5.15 -10.14
CA LEU A 67 -5.18 -4.70 -10.37
C LEU A 67 -6.01 -5.72 -11.15
N ALA A 68 -5.38 -6.55 -11.98
CA ALA A 68 -6.04 -7.63 -12.71
C ALA A 68 -6.30 -8.90 -11.89
N MET A 69 -5.82 -8.99 -10.64
CA MET A 69 -6.06 -10.16 -9.79
C MET A 69 -7.56 -10.31 -9.46
N PRO A 70 -8.14 -11.51 -9.61
CA PRO A 70 -9.56 -11.72 -9.31
C PRO A 70 -9.95 -11.36 -7.87
N THR A 71 -9.07 -11.61 -6.90
CA THR A 71 -9.30 -11.26 -5.48
C THR A 71 -9.38 -9.75 -5.29
N VAL A 72 -8.47 -9.01 -5.92
CA VAL A 72 -8.44 -7.53 -5.88
C VAL A 72 -9.69 -6.94 -6.54
N GLY A 73 -10.03 -7.39 -7.74
CA GLY A 73 -11.22 -6.91 -8.46
C GLY A 73 -12.55 -7.23 -7.75
N ALA A 74 -12.63 -8.37 -7.05
CA ALA A 74 -13.81 -8.74 -6.28
C ALA A 74 -13.98 -7.88 -5.01
N CYS A 75 -12.89 -7.50 -4.34
CA CYS A 75 -12.93 -6.71 -3.11
C CYS A 75 -13.06 -5.19 -3.36
N TRP A 76 -12.50 -4.70 -4.46
CA TRP A 76 -12.39 -3.26 -4.74
C TRP A 76 -12.80 -2.95 -6.18
N PRO A 77 -14.06 -2.48 -6.40
CA PRO A 77 -14.54 -2.14 -7.74
C PRO A 77 -13.67 -1.13 -8.49
N ARG A 78 -12.97 -0.26 -7.75
CA ARG A 78 -12.06 0.74 -8.32
C ARG A 78 -10.84 0.14 -9.03
N ALA A 79 -10.51 -1.14 -8.80
CA ALA A 79 -9.46 -1.83 -9.53
C ALA A 79 -9.69 -1.85 -11.07
N ALA A 80 -10.93 -1.65 -11.52
CA ALA A 80 -11.25 -1.48 -12.95
C ALA A 80 -10.73 -0.15 -13.55
N VAL A 81 -10.30 0.80 -12.73
CA VAL A 81 -9.71 2.07 -13.17
C VAL A 81 -8.20 1.88 -13.34
N PRO A 82 -7.65 1.97 -14.55
CA PRO A 82 -6.21 1.78 -14.76
C PRO A 82 -5.40 2.88 -14.06
N VAL A 83 -4.20 2.52 -13.61
CA VAL A 83 -3.26 3.43 -12.97
C VAL A 83 -2.09 3.68 -13.91
N ALA A 84 -1.80 4.95 -14.20
CA ALA A 84 -0.63 5.34 -14.97
C ALA A 84 0.56 5.56 -14.03
N VAL A 85 1.67 4.86 -14.27
CA VAL A 85 2.92 5.03 -13.54
C VAL A 85 3.78 6.07 -14.27
N ARG A 86 4.31 7.03 -13.52
CA ARG A 86 5.25 8.02 -14.05
C ARG A 86 6.40 8.29 -13.11
N GLU A 87 7.45 8.90 -13.64
CA GLU A 87 8.51 9.45 -12.81
C GLU A 87 7.98 10.59 -11.93
N ARG A 88 8.44 10.61 -10.68
CA ARG A 88 8.28 11.73 -9.78
C ARG A 88 9.46 12.69 -9.90
N SER A 89 9.19 13.98 -10.07
CA SER A 89 10.21 15.02 -9.96
C SER A 89 10.59 15.26 -8.50
N GLY A 90 11.89 15.13 -8.17
CA GLY A 90 12.46 15.42 -6.86
C GLY A 90 12.61 14.21 -5.92
N GLN A 91 13.18 14.44 -4.73
CA GLN A 91 13.53 13.42 -3.72
C GLN A 91 12.34 13.00 -2.83
N GLN A 92 11.10 13.18 -3.30
CA GLN A 92 9.91 12.86 -2.51
C GLN A 92 9.59 11.37 -2.63
N GLN A 93 8.78 10.85 -1.69
CA GLN A 93 8.34 9.45 -1.64
C GLN A 93 7.54 9.05 -2.88
N ALA A 94 7.04 7.82 -2.98
CA ALA A 94 5.97 7.56 -3.94
C ALA A 94 4.71 8.38 -3.56
N ASP A 95 3.80 8.61 -4.52
CA ASP A 95 2.51 9.26 -4.29
C ASP A 95 1.52 8.87 -5.37
N TYR A 96 0.37 8.37 -4.93
CA TYR A 96 -0.79 8.18 -5.76
C TYR A 96 -1.70 9.41 -5.77
N GLN A 97 -2.01 9.87 -6.97
CA GLN A 97 -2.90 10.98 -7.25
C GLN A 97 -4.21 10.44 -7.79
N ARG A 98 -5.28 10.57 -6.98
CA ARG A 98 -6.61 10.05 -7.33
C ARG A 98 -7.17 10.68 -8.60
N LEU A 99 -6.96 11.99 -8.76
CA LEU A 99 -7.30 12.69 -10.00
C LEU A 99 -6.31 12.28 -11.09
N GLY A 100 -6.82 11.68 -12.17
CA GLY A 100 -5.99 11.14 -13.25
C GLY A 100 -5.41 9.75 -12.99
N ALA A 101 -5.65 9.17 -11.81
CA ALA A 101 -5.18 7.82 -11.42
C ALA A 101 -3.68 7.61 -11.70
N VAL A 102 -2.85 8.47 -11.13
CA VAL A 102 -1.41 8.49 -11.41
C VAL A 102 -0.61 8.07 -10.20
N LEU A 103 0.27 7.09 -10.36
CA LEU A 103 1.25 6.66 -9.37
C LEU A 103 2.62 7.25 -9.75
N ALA A 104 3.08 8.23 -9.00
CA ALA A 104 4.36 8.90 -9.23
C ALA A 104 5.46 8.25 -8.37
N VAL A 105 6.49 7.68 -9.00
CA VAL A 105 7.59 6.97 -8.31
C VAL A 105 8.91 7.70 -8.55
N PRO A 106 9.74 7.93 -7.51
CA PRO A 106 11.08 8.46 -7.72
C PRO A 106 12.00 7.36 -8.29
N LEU A 107 12.59 7.60 -9.47
CA LEU A 107 13.56 6.67 -10.07
C LEU A 107 14.92 6.70 -9.36
N TYR A 108 15.24 7.82 -8.70
CA TYR A 108 16.49 8.01 -7.95
C TYR A 108 16.22 8.76 -6.65
N ALA A 109 16.15 8.02 -5.54
CA ALA A 109 16.33 8.59 -4.20
C ALA A 109 17.78 8.29 -3.79
N GLY A 110 18.61 9.32 -3.66
CA GLY A 110 20.07 9.20 -3.51
C GLY A 110 20.51 7.98 -2.69
N ASN A 111 21.24 7.06 -3.31
CA ASN A 111 21.81 5.82 -2.76
C ASN A 111 20.88 4.94 -1.89
N ARG A 112 19.54 5.05 -2.02
CA ARG A 112 18.61 4.24 -1.23
C ARG A 112 17.48 3.72 -2.11
N ALA A 113 17.57 2.43 -2.44
CA ALA A 113 16.63 1.65 -3.25
C ALA A 113 15.21 1.48 -2.64
N TRP A 114 14.85 2.25 -1.61
CA TRP A 114 13.65 2.03 -0.81
C TRP A 114 12.33 2.41 -1.51
N ALA A 115 12.35 3.19 -2.61
CA ALA A 115 11.12 3.66 -3.25
C ALA A 115 10.65 2.78 -4.41
N LEU A 116 11.53 1.95 -4.97
CA LEU A 116 11.23 1.01 -6.06
C LEU A 116 11.08 -0.42 -5.50
N ARG A 117 10.25 -0.58 -4.48
CA ARG A 117 10.03 -1.87 -3.82
C ARG A 117 8.56 -2.14 -3.61
N GLU A 118 8.25 -3.43 -3.60
CA GLU A 118 6.90 -3.97 -3.69
C GLU A 118 5.94 -3.36 -2.68
N LEU A 119 6.31 -3.32 -1.40
CA LEU A 119 5.43 -2.81 -0.34
C LEU A 119 5.10 -1.33 -0.50
N VAL A 120 6.00 -0.53 -1.06
CA VAL A 120 5.73 0.89 -1.37
C VAL A 120 4.71 1.01 -2.50
N ILE A 121 4.81 0.16 -3.53
CA ILE A 121 3.80 0.16 -4.60
C ILE A 121 2.44 -0.30 -4.07
N LEU A 122 2.42 -1.31 -3.19
CA LEU A 122 1.18 -1.76 -2.56
C LEU A 122 0.55 -0.69 -1.64
N HIS A 123 1.36 0.13 -0.95
CA HIS A 123 0.88 1.30 -0.21
C HIS A 123 0.11 2.27 -1.12
N GLU A 124 0.71 2.63 -2.25
CA GLU A 124 0.07 3.55 -3.20
C GLU A 124 -1.17 2.93 -3.85
N LEU A 125 -1.15 1.62 -4.14
CA LEU A 125 -2.33 0.90 -4.61
C LEU A 125 -3.42 0.83 -3.54
N ALA A 126 -3.07 0.74 -2.26
CA ALA A 126 -4.06 0.88 -1.20
C ALA A 126 -4.71 2.27 -1.25
N HIS A 127 -4.00 3.36 -1.49
CA HIS A 127 -4.68 4.66 -1.74
C HIS A 127 -5.54 4.66 -3.01
N HIS A 128 -5.07 4.03 -4.09
CA HIS A 128 -5.84 3.91 -5.33
C HIS A 128 -7.18 3.22 -5.13
N LEU A 129 -7.19 2.10 -4.42
CA LEU A 129 -8.35 1.24 -4.21
C LEU A 129 -9.35 1.78 -3.19
N ALA A 130 -9.17 3.00 -2.67
CA ALA A 130 -10.15 3.61 -1.77
C ALA A 130 -11.46 3.83 -2.53
N ASP A 131 -12.61 3.51 -1.94
CA ASP A 131 -13.90 3.65 -2.61
C ASP A 131 -14.19 5.12 -2.94
N THR A 132 -13.91 5.99 -1.97
CA THR A 132 -14.22 7.42 -2.05
C THR A 132 -12.95 8.28 -1.88
N ALA A 133 -13.05 9.55 -2.25
CA ALA A 133 -11.93 10.50 -2.15
C ALA A 133 -11.80 11.16 -0.78
N ASP A 134 -12.83 11.05 0.06
CA ASP A 134 -12.95 11.64 1.38
C ASP A 134 -12.54 10.69 2.51
N GLU A 135 -12.20 9.44 2.19
CA GLU A 135 -11.66 8.47 3.16
C GLU A 135 -10.42 9.04 3.89
N GLU A 136 -10.26 8.71 5.18
CA GLU A 136 -9.04 9.05 5.92
C GLU A 136 -7.83 8.33 5.28
N PRO A 137 -6.81 9.06 4.80
CA PRO A 137 -5.75 8.47 3.97
C PRO A 137 -5.05 7.27 4.61
N HIS A 138 -4.70 7.34 5.90
CA HIS A 138 -4.09 6.23 6.66
C HIS A 138 -5.01 5.76 7.80
N GLY A 139 -6.32 5.80 7.57
CA GLY A 139 -7.33 5.32 8.51
C GLY A 139 -7.43 3.79 8.58
N PRO A 140 -8.35 3.25 9.39
CA PRO A 140 -8.57 1.80 9.52
C PRO A 140 -8.91 1.11 8.18
N ALA A 141 -9.68 1.76 7.30
CA ALA A 141 -10.02 1.20 6.00
C ALA A 141 -8.79 1.10 5.08
N PHE A 142 -7.86 2.06 5.13
CA PHE A 142 -6.57 1.96 4.45
C PHE A 142 -5.72 0.81 4.98
N THR A 143 -5.54 0.71 6.30
CA THR A 143 -4.68 -0.33 6.89
C THR A 143 -5.22 -1.73 6.60
N ALA A 144 -6.53 -1.93 6.64
CA ALA A 144 -7.15 -3.19 6.24
C ALA A 144 -6.84 -3.58 4.79
N ARG A 145 -6.87 -2.60 3.88
CA ARG A 145 -6.60 -2.82 2.45
C ARG A 145 -5.12 -3.09 2.19
N LEU A 146 -4.23 -2.34 2.82
CA LEU A 146 -2.79 -2.56 2.70
C LEU A 146 -2.38 -3.96 3.22
N ILE A 147 -2.92 -4.38 4.36
CA ILE A 147 -2.66 -5.74 4.90
C ILE A 147 -3.18 -6.81 3.93
N ALA A 148 -4.40 -6.65 3.40
CA ALA A 148 -4.96 -7.61 2.45
C ALA A 148 -4.14 -7.70 1.17
N LEU A 149 -3.71 -6.56 0.60
CA LEU A 149 -2.82 -6.55 -0.56
C LEU A 149 -1.48 -7.24 -0.26
N ALA A 150 -0.87 -6.98 0.91
CA ALA A 150 0.38 -7.63 1.29
C ALA A 150 0.21 -9.16 1.42
N SER A 151 -0.87 -9.62 2.06
CA SER A 151 -1.23 -11.05 2.14
C SER A 151 -1.40 -11.69 0.76
N ASP A 152 -2.23 -11.08 -0.10
CA ASP A 152 -2.61 -11.65 -1.39
C ASP A 152 -1.47 -11.66 -2.42
N VAL A 153 -0.63 -10.62 -2.40
CA VAL A 153 0.38 -10.38 -3.44
C VAL A 153 1.77 -10.86 -3.03
N VAL A 154 2.18 -10.60 -1.79
CA VAL A 154 3.52 -10.91 -1.30
C VAL A 154 3.53 -12.25 -0.56
N GLY A 155 2.51 -12.47 0.28
CA GLY A 155 2.30 -13.70 1.05
C GLY A 155 1.69 -13.40 2.41
N GLU A 156 1.01 -14.39 2.98
CA GLU A 156 0.32 -14.26 4.28
C GLU A 156 1.28 -13.86 5.40
N GLU A 157 2.54 -14.27 5.35
CA GLU A 157 3.58 -13.87 6.29
C GLU A 157 3.86 -12.36 6.24
N ALA A 158 3.82 -11.76 5.04
CA ALA A 158 3.98 -10.31 4.86
C ALA A 158 2.79 -9.55 5.44
N GLY A 159 1.57 -10.03 5.19
CA GLY A 159 0.35 -9.46 5.78
C GLY A 159 0.32 -9.58 7.30
N PHE A 160 0.75 -10.72 7.85
CA PHE A 160 0.85 -10.92 9.30
C PHE A 160 1.90 -10.00 9.92
N LEU A 161 3.10 -9.90 9.33
CA LEU A 161 4.16 -8.99 9.79
C LEU A 161 3.68 -7.53 9.79
N LEU A 162 3.02 -7.10 8.71
CA LEU A 162 2.50 -5.74 8.63
C LEU A 162 1.41 -5.48 9.66
N ARG A 163 0.45 -6.40 9.83
CA ARG A 163 -0.63 -6.28 10.82
C ARG A 163 -0.09 -6.16 12.25
N THR A 164 0.83 -7.04 12.63
CA THR A 164 1.42 -7.05 13.98
C THR A 164 2.22 -5.78 14.22
N THR A 165 3.01 -5.35 13.24
CA THR A 165 3.82 -4.13 13.35
C THR A 165 2.95 -2.87 13.43
N LEU A 166 1.87 -2.77 12.66
CA LEU A 166 0.90 -1.67 12.77
C LEU A 166 0.26 -1.62 14.16
N TRP A 167 -0.14 -2.78 14.69
CA TRP A 167 -0.71 -2.89 16.02
C TRP A 167 0.27 -2.43 17.12
N ASP A 168 1.52 -2.87 17.05
CA ASP A 168 2.57 -2.52 18.03
C ASP A 168 2.91 -1.02 18.01
N ASN A 169 2.73 -0.35 16.85
CA ASN A 169 2.88 1.10 16.72
C ASN A 169 1.61 1.88 17.14
N GLY A 170 0.59 1.19 17.67
CA GLY A 170 -0.65 1.79 18.14
C GLY A 170 -1.49 2.39 17.02
N VAL A 171 -1.43 1.80 15.82
CA VAL A 171 -2.30 2.12 14.68
C VAL A 171 -3.63 1.37 14.84
N GLN A 172 -4.74 2.06 14.61
CA GLN A 172 -6.05 1.44 14.46
C GLN A 172 -6.11 0.68 13.13
N VAL A 173 -6.16 -0.64 13.23
CA VAL A 173 -6.27 -1.56 12.08
C VAL A 173 -7.73 -1.87 11.80
N GLY A 174 -8.18 -1.67 10.56
CA GLY A 174 -9.55 -2.02 10.17
C GLY A 174 -9.75 -3.52 9.96
N SER A 175 -11.01 -3.93 9.84
CA SER A 175 -11.37 -5.30 9.51
C SER A 175 -11.15 -5.60 8.03
N PRO A 176 -10.72 -6.83 7.66
CA PRO A 176 -10.61 -7.23 6.25
C PRO A 176 -11.94 -7.05 5.55
N ARG A 177 -11.92 -6.49 4.33
CA ARG A 177 -13.12 -6.43 3.52
C ARG A 177 -13.38 -7.83 2.97
N SER A 178 -14.58 -8.36 3.21
CA SER A 178 -15.00 -9.61 2.57
C SER A 178 -15.39 -9.33 1.12
N PRO A 179 -15.07 -10.22 0.14
CA PRO A 179 -15.50 -10.07 -1.26
C PRO A 179 -17.04 -10.04 -1.42
N ASN A 180 -17.79 -10.46 -0.39
CA ASN A 180 -19.25 -10.42 -0.33
C ASN A 180 -19.78 -9.38 0.68
N GLY A 181 -18.97 -8.40 1.10
CA GLY A 181 -19.43 -7.32 1.97
C GLY A 181 -20.50 -6.47 1.27
N PRO A 182 -21.54 -5.99 1.97
CA PRO A 182 -22.60 -5.21 1.34
C PRO A 182 -21.99 -3.99 0.65
N THR A 183 -22.28 -3.84 -0.64
CA THR A 183 -22.12 -2.56 -1.34
C THR A 183 -23.01 -1.55 -0.65
N MET A 184 -22.43 -0.68 0.18
CA MET A 184 -23.13 0.51 0.62
C MET A 184 -23.35 1.39 -0.61
N HIS A 185 -24.52 1.26 -1.22
CA HIS A 185 -25.03 2.26 -2.13
C HIS A 185 -25.41 3.52 -1.34
N PRO A 186 -25.14 4.72 -1.89
CA PRO A 186 -25.52 5.98 -1.27
C PRO A 186 -27.05 6.15 -1.17
#